data_AF-A0A6C0JPY9-F1
#
_entry.id   AF-A0A6C0JPY9-F1
#
_cell.length_a   1.000
_cell.length_b   1.000
_cell.length_c   1.000
_cell.angle_alpha   90.00
_cell.angle_beta   90.00
_cell.angle_gamma   90.00
#
_symmetry.space_group_name_H-M   'P 1'
#
loop_
_entity.id
_entity.type
_entity.pdbx_description
1 polymer ?
#
loop_
_entity_poly.entity_id
_entity_poly.type
_entity_poly.pdbx_seq_one_letter_code
_entity_poly.pdbx_strand_id
1 'polypeptide(L)'
;MKITSFLSITTDAVILAIAYTLIGIITSFVLYYLFDTFDDKWKKRSPVYQLTDITLEISILASVSFWSSVIIAYLRPILPVSKFFESMIDNYASSTFFLFAIFIFMDELTLKLKHINHVHLEPIFDEIFPKYGSIVDMSLSYKKKYD
;
A
#
# COMPACT_ATOMS: atom_id res chain seq x y z
N MET A 1 4.18 -22.14 27.79
CA MET A 1 4.76 -20.86 27.30
C MET A 1 4.54 -19.82 28.39
N LYS A 2 5.58 -19.15 28.89
CA LYS A 2 5.46 -18.24 30.07
C LYS A 2 4.87 -16.89 29.64
N ILE A 3 4.07 -16.24 30.49
CA ILE A 3 3.46 -14.93 30.22
C ILE A 3 4.51 -13.87 29.83
N THR A 4 5.72 -13.96 30.42
CA THR A 4 6.87 -13.12 30.07
C THR A 4 7.29 -13.20 28.61
N SER A 5 7.13 -14.36 27.94
CA SER A 5 7.47 -14.47 26.52
C SER A 5 6.44 -13.79 25.61
N PHE A 6 5.17 -13.75 26.02
CA PHE A 6 4.12 -13.08 25.24
C PHE A 6 4.30 -11.56 25.26
N LEU A 7 4.65 -11.01 26.44
CA LEU A 7 4.93 -9.59 26.58
C LEU A 7 6.13 -9.17 25.73
N SER A 8 7.25 -9.90 25.78
CA SER A 8 8.44 -9.60 24.95
C SER A 8 8.14 -9.66 23.44
N ILE A 9 7.44 -10.71 22.99
CA ILE A 9 7.03 -10.84 21.58
C ILE A 9 6.17 -9.64 21.14
N THR A 10 5.22 -9.23 21.98
CA THR A 10 4.32 -8.11 21.67
C THR A 10 5.09 -6.79 21.64
N THR A 11 5.98 -6.56 22.60
CA THR A 11 6.80 -5.35 22.68
C THR A 11 7.73 -5.22 21.48
N ASP A 12 8.42 -6.29 21.08
CA ASP A 12 9.28 -6.27 19.89
C ASP A 12 8.47 -5.98 18.63
N ALA A 13 7.29 -6.60 18.48
CA ALA A 13 6.39 -6.32 17.35
C ALA A 13 5.94 -4.84 17.31
N VAL A 14 5.64 -4.24 18.47
CA VAL A 14 5.27 -2.81 18.57
C VAL A 14 6.45 -1.90 18.20
N ILE A 15 7.66 -2.18 18.69
CA ILE A 15 8.84 -1.37 18.36
C ILE A 15 9.13 -1.42 16.85
N LEU A 16 9.08 -2.61 16.27
CA LEU A 16 9.26 -2.79 14.82
C LEU A 16 8.16 -2.06 14.03
N ALA A 17 6.90 -2.15 14.46
CA ALA A 17 5.79 -1.43 13.84
C ALA A 17 6.01 0.09 13.83
N ILE A 18 6.47 0.66 14.95
CA ILE A 18 6.80 2.09 15.06
C ILE A 18 7.94 2.44 14.09
N ALA A 19 9.00 1.64 14.04
CA ALA A 19 10.13 1.86 13.13
C ALA A 19 9.70 1.86 11.66
N TYR A 20 8.91 0.86 11.23
CA TYR A 20 8.36 0.81 9.87
C TYR A 20 7.45 2.00 9.57
N THR A 21 6.64 2.43 10.54
CA THR A 21 5.76 3.59 10.38
C THR A 21 6.56 4.88 10.16
N LEU A 22 7.64 5.09 10.92
CA LEU A 22 8.52 6.27 10.76
C LEU A 22 9.17 6.29 9.37
N ILE A 23 9.65 5.14 8.88
CA ILE A 23 10.20 5.03 7.52
C ILE A 23 9.12 5.35 6.49
N GLY A 24 7.89 4.83 6.68
CA GLY A 24 6.74 5.13 5.83
C GLY A 24 6.44 6.62 5.76
N ILE A 25 6.43 7.32 6.90
CA ILE A 25 6.22 8.77 6.98
C ILE A 25 7.30 9.54 6.22
N ILE A 26 8.57 9.21 6.43
CA ILE A 26 9.69 9.86 5.73
C ILE A 26 9.59 9.63 4.22
N THR A 27 9.28 8.40 3.82
CA THR A 27 9.14 8.03 2.40
C THR A 27 7.98 8.78 1.75
N SER A 28 6.83 8.83 2.41
CA SER A 28 5.65 9.58 1.96
C SER A 28 5.98 11.07 1.79
N PHE A 29 6.64 11.67 2.78
CA PHE A 29 7.09 13.07 2.68
C PHE A 29 8.00 13.29 1.47
N VAL A 30 8.99 12.42 1.25
CA VAL A 30 9.89 12.52 0.08
C VAL A 30 9.11 12.38 -1.22
N LEU A 31 8.19 11.41 -1.34
CA LEU A 31 7.41 11.20 -2.55
C LEU A 31 6.47 12.39 -2.84
N TYR A 32 5.88 12.99 -1.82
CA TYR A 32 5.05 14.19 -1.97
C TYR A 32 5.79 15.35 -2.66
N TYR A 33 7.10 15.50 -2.40
CA TYR A 33 7.91 16.52 -3.06
C TYR A 33 8.48 16.09 -4.41
N LEU A 34 8.58 14.78 -4.68
CA LEU A 34 9.16 14.26 -5.92
C LEU A 34 8.15 14.12 -7.05
N PHE A 35 6.88 13.87 -6.74
CA PHE A 35 5.85 13.54 -7.72
C PHE A 35 4.78 14.62 -7.81
N ASP A 36 4.16 14.76 -9.00
CA ASP A 36 3.06 15.70 -9.21
C ASP A 36 1.84 15.27 -8.39
N THR A 37 1.13 16.21 -7.77
CA THR A 37 -0.11 15.90 -7.06
C THR A 37 -1.25 15.52 -8.02
N PHE A 38 -2.25 14.78 -7.54
CA PHE A 38 -3.42 14.44 -8.34
C PHE A 38 -4.35 15.66 -8.53
N ASP A 39 -4.03 16.50 -9.50
CA ASP A 39 -4.78 17.69 -9.86
C ASP A 39 -5.25 17.68 -11.32
N ASP A 40 -5.97 18.72 -11.74
CA ASP A 40 -6.45 18.83 -13.12
C ASP A 40 -5.32 19.02 -14.13
N LYS A 41 -4.13 19.46 -13.70
CA LYS A 41 -2.95 19.56 -14.56
C LYS A 41 -2.40 18.17 -14.86
N TRP A 42 -2.30 17.29 -13.85
CA TRP A 42 -1.88 15.90 -14.00
C TRP A 42 -2.86 15.11 -14.89
N LYS A 43 -4.17 15.28 -14.69
CA LYS A 43 -5.20 14.62 -15.51
C LYS A 43 -5.14 14.98 -17.00
N LYS A 44 -4.63 16.18 -17.34
CA LYS A 44 -4.47 16.65 -18.72
C LYS A 44 -3.16 16.19 -19.38
N ARG A 45 -2.26 15.54 -18.64
CA ARG A 45 -1.01 14.98 -19.19
C ARG A 45 -1.32 13.80 -20.11
N SER A 46 -0.33 13.41 -20.91
CA SER A 46 -0.47 12.25 -21.79
C SER A 46 -0.64 10.96 -20.96
N PRO A 47 -1.36 9.94 -21.48
CA PRO A 47 -1.51 8.65 -20.81
C PRO A 47 -0.16 7.98 -20.49
N VAL A 48 0.81 8.12 -21.39
CA VAL A 48 2.18 7.60 -21.19
C VAL A 48 2.85 8.26 -19.98
N TYR A 49 2.67 9.58 -19.81
CA TYR A 49 3.18 10.28 -18.63
C TYR A 49 2.51 9.75 -17.37
N GLN A 50 1.18 9.66 -17.35
CA GLN A 50 0.42 9.20 -16.17
C GLN A 50 0.81 7.78 -15.75
N LEU A 51 0.93 6.86 -16.72
CA LEU A 51 1.38 5.49 -16.45
C LEU A 51 2.83 5.46 -15.94
N THR A 52 3.72 6.25 -16.52
CA THR A 52 5.13 6.30 -16.12
C THR A 52 5.26 6.86 -14.70
N ASP A 53 4.54 7.94 -14.40
CA ASP A 53 4.48 8.60 -13.09
C ASP A 53 4.07 7.61 -12.00
N ILE A 54 2.91 6.95 -12.18
CA ILE A 54 2.41 5.90 -11.27
C ILE A 54 3.40 4.74 -11.15
N THR A 55 3.97 4.28 -12.26
CA THR A 55 4.92 3.15 -12.25
C THR A 55 6.17 3.49 -11.45
N LEU A 56 6.69 4.71 -11.59
CA LEU A 56 7.84 5.18 -10.83
C LEU A 56 7.52 5.31 -9.34
N GLU A 57 6.37 5.87 -8.98
CA GLU A 57 5.92 5.95 -7.58
C GLU A 57 5.88 4.55 -6.94
N ILE A 58 5.22 3.59 -7.61
CA ILE A 58 5.13 2.19 -7.14
C ILE A 58 6.52 1.55 -7.04
N SER A 59 7.40 1.78 -8.01
CA SER A 59 8.74 1.18 -8.04
C SER A 59 9.63 1.70 -6.91
N ILE A 60 9.56 2.99 -6.60
CA ILE A 60 10.30 3.57 -5.48
C ILE A 60 9.74 3.04 -4.16
N LEU A 61 8.43 2.98 -4.00
CA LEU A 61 7.80 2.39 -2.82
C LEU A 61 8.25 0.94 -2.61
N ALA A 62 8.16 0.11 -3.65
CA ALA A 62 8.63 -1.29 -3.58
C ALA A 62 10.13 -1.40 -3.25
N SER A 63 10.95 -0.49 -3.77
CA SER A 63 12.39 -0.47 -3.48
C SER A 63 12.66 -0.09 -2.02
N VAL A 64 12.02 0.98 -1.52
CA VAL A 64 12.15 1.41 -0.13
C VAL A 64 11.65 0.35 0.83
N SER A 65 10.56 -0.35 0.49
CA SER A 65 10.08 -1.54 1.20
C SER A 65 11.19 -2.51 1.53
N PHE A 66 11.85 -2.93 0.45
CA PHE A 66 12.73 -4.05 0.45
C PHE A 66 13.94 -3.69 1.28
N TRP A 67 14.52 -2.53 1.03
CA TRP A 67 15.68 -2.05 1.78
C TRP A 67 15.35 -1.75 3.25
N SER A 68 14.17 -1.24 3.56
CA SER A 68 13.73 -1.04 4.94
C SER A 68 13.64 -2.36 5.69
N SER A 69 13.10 -3.39 5.06
CA SER A 69 13.01 -4.74 5.64
C SER A 69 14.39 -5.33 5.93
N VAL A 70 15.35 -5.11 5.03
CA VAL A 70 16.74 -5.54 5.19
C VAL A 70 17.40 -4.80 6.36
N ILE A 71 17.29 -3.47 6.42
CA ILE A 71 17.88 -2.64 7.49
C ILE A 71 17.31 -3.04 8.86
N ILE A 72 16.00 -3.22 8.95
CA ILE A 72 15.35 -3.60 10.20
C ILE A 72 15.69 -5.03 10.61
N ALA A 73 15.87 -5.95 9.66
CA ALA A 73 16.33 -7.31 9.97
C ALA A 73 17.74 -7.32 10.61
N TYR A 74 18.59 -6.34 10.31
CA TYR A 74 19.90 -6.17 10.97
C TYR A 74 19.81 -5.60 12.39
N LEU A 75 18.70 -4.96 12.76
CA LEU A 75 18.48 -4.38 14.09
C LEU A 75 17.98 -5.42 15.13
N ARG A 76 17.80 -6.70 14.75
CA ARG A 76 17.34 -7.82 15.60
C ARG A 76 18.13 -8.02 16.91
N PRO A 77 17.48 -8.55 17.98
CA PRO A 77 16.29 -8.08 18.69
C PRO A 77 16.67 -7.38 20.00
N ILE A 78 15.82 -6.44 20.47
CA ILE A 78 16.05 -5.69 21.71
C ILE A 78 15.75 -6.55 22.96
N LEU A 79 14.81 -7.51 22.85
CA LEU A 79 14.44 -8.43 23.93
C LEU A 79 14.67 -9.90 23.55
N PRO A 80 15.05 -10.76 24.51
CA PRO A 80 15.33 -12.17 24.25
C PRO A 80 14.04 -12.96 24.00
N VAL A 81 13.84 -13.38 22.75
CA VAL A 81 12.78 -14.30 22.31
C VAL A 81 13.37 -15.54 21.63
N SER A 82 12.57 -16.61 21.46
CA SER A 82 13.06 -17.78 20.71
C SER A 82 13.21 -17.45 19.23
N LYS A 83 14.25 -18.00 18.57
CA LYS A 83 14.54 -17.79 17.14
C LYS A 83 13.36 -17.99 16.19
N PHE A 84 12.43 -18.89 16.51
CA PHE A 84 11.22 -19.12 15.73
C PHE A 84 10.30 -17.91 15.73
N PHE A 85 9.95 -17.39 16.92
CA PHE A 85 9.12 -16.20 17.06
C PHE A 85 9.81 -14.94 16.55
N GLU A 86 11.13 -14.82 16.72
CA GLU A 86 11.93 -13.73 16.16
C GLU A 86 11.77 -13.66 14.63
N SER A 87 12.00 -14.78 13.93
CA SER A 87 11.84 -14.83 12.47
C SER A 87 10.40 -14.63 12.02
N MET A 88 9.41 -15.03 12.83
CA MET A 88 7.99 -14.80 12.51
C MET A 88 7.61 -13.33 12.65
N ILE A 89 8.01 -12.68 13.75
CA ILE A 89 7.74 -11.27 14.02
C ILE A 89 8.39 -10.42 12.94
N ASP A 90 9.64 -10.70 12.56
CA ASP A 90 10.33 -9.92 11.53
C ASP A 90 9.62 -9.99 10.18
N ASN A 91 9.30 -11.19 9.70
CA ASN A 91 8.65 -11.39 8.40
C ASN A 91 7.22 -10.83 8.37
N TYR A 92 6.47 -10.99 9.48
CA TYR A 92 5.10 -10.49 9.60
C TYR A 92 5.07 -8.96 9.72
N ALA A 93 5.87 -8.40 10.64
CA ALA A 93 5.93 -6.95 10.85
C ALA A 93 6.45 -6.24 9.61
N SER A 94 7.51 -6.75 8.97
CA SER A 94 8.08 -6.13 7.77
C SER A 94 7.10 -6.07 6.61
N SER A 95 6.38 -7.16 6.36
CA SER A 95 5.54 -7.27 5.16
C SER A 95 4.21 -6.56 5.38
N THR A 96 3.59 -6.77 6.54
CA THR A 96 2.25 -6.24 6.83
C THR A 96 2.29 -4.76 7.16
N PHE A 97 3.20 -4.27 8.01
CA PHE A 97 3.25 -2.83 8.30
C PHE A 97 3.71 -2.01 7.12
N PHE A 98 4.62 -2.54 6.30
CA PHE A 98 5.03 -1.84 5.10
C PHE A 98 3.88 -1.71 4.09
N LEU A 99 3.13 -2.78 3.82
CA LEU A 99 1.96 -2.75 2.94
C LEU A 99 0.87 -1.82 3.49
N PHE A 100 0.59 -1.87 4.80
CA PHE A 100 -0.37 -0.95 5.43
C PHE A 100 0.11 0.51 5.39
N ALA A 101 1.40 0.77 5.59
CA ALA A 101 1.95 2.13 5.48
C ALA A 101 1.90 2.66 4.04
N ILE A 102 2.15 1.82 3.03
CA ILE A 102 1.89 2.21 1.64
C ILE A 102 0.42 2.59 1.46
N PHE A 103 -0.49 1.72 1.90
CA PHE A 103 -1.93 1.90 1.69
C PHE A 103 -2.53 3.08 2.46
N ILE A 104 -2.07 3.34 3.69
CA ILE A 104 -2.56 4.44 4.54
C ILE A 104 -2.12 5.81 4.00
N PHE A 105 -1.03 5.89 3.22
CA PHE A 105 -0.40 7.17 2.84
C PHE A 105 -0.36 7.46 1.34
N MET A 106 -1.14 6.73 0.54
CA MET A 106 -1.27 6.92 -0.90
C MET A 106 -2.67 7.40 -1.30
N ASP A 107 -3.24 8.39 -0.62
CA ASP A 107 -4.56 8.88 -0.99
C ASP A 107 -4.55 9.40 -2.45
N GLU A 108 -3.51 10.15 -2.82
CA GLU A 108 -3.35 10.64 -4.19
C GLU A 108 -2.98 9.57 -5.22
N LEU A 109 -2.07 8.63 -4.90
CA LEU A 109 -1.75 7.54 -5.83
C LEU A 109 -2.96 6.60 -6.01
N THR A 110 -3.78 6.41 -4.98
CA THR A 110 -5.06 5.70 -5.10
C THR A 110 -6.00 6.43 -6.05
N LEU A 111 -6.08 7.76 -5.98
CA LEU A 111 -6.87 8.56 -6.90
C LEU A 111 -6.33 8.50 -8.34
N LYS A 112 -5.01 8.55 -8.54
CA LYS A 112 -4.34 8.37 -9.83
C LYS A 112 -4.65 6.99 -10.44
N LEU A 113 -4.54 5.92 -9.65
CA LEU A 113 -4.87 4.56 -10.08
C LEU A 113 -6.35 4.43 -10.46
N LYS A 114 -7.26 4.98 -9.65
CA LYS A 114 -8.69 5.03 -9.99
C LYS A 114 -8.94 5.79 -11.30
N HIS A 115 -8.23 6.89 -11.52
CA HIS A 115 -8.34 7.64 -12.77
C HIS A 115 -7.88 6.82 -13.98
N ILE A 116 -6.73 6.15 -13.90
CA ILE A 116 -6.26 5.25 -14.96
C ILE A 116 -7.26 4.13 -15.23
N ASN A 117 -7.80 3.51 -14.17
CA ASN A 117 -8.83 2.48 -14.33
C ASN A 117 -10.07 3.04 -15.03
N HIS A 118 -10.55 4.22 -14.65
CA HIS A 118 -11.70 4.86 -15.29
C HIS A 118 -11.43 5.25 -16.75
N VAL A 119 -10.23 5.69 -17.09
CA VAL A 119 -9.91 6.14 -18.45
C VAL A 119 -9.61 4.96 -19.39
N HIS A 120 -8.94 3.93 -18.90
CA HIS A 120 -8.41 2.85 -19.74
C HIS A 120 -9.11 1.50 -19.56
N LEU A 121 -9.51 1.14 -18.34
CA LEU A 121 -10.09 -0.17 -18.05
C LEU A 121 -11.61 -0.15 -18.09
N GLU A 122 -12.26 0.88 -17.55
CA GLU A 122 -13.74 0.99 -17.56
C GLU A 122 -14.34 0.87 -18.95
N PRO A 123 -13.82 1.50 -20.03
CA PRO A 123 -14.40 1.32 -21.36
C PRO A 123 -14.38 -0.14 -21.84
N ILE A 124 -13.36 -0.91 -21.46
CA ILE A 124 -13.21 -2.32 -21.83
C ILE A 124 -14.08 -3.20 -20.92
N PHE A 125 -14.09 -2.91 -19.63
CA PHE A 125 -14.84 -3.68 -18.64
C PHE A 125 -16.34 -3.43 -18.72
N ASP A 126 -16.79 -2.22 -19.05
CA ASP A 126 -18.20 -1.89 -19.24
C ASP A 126 -18.82 -2.64 -20.44
N GLU A 127 -18.00 -3.16 -21.36
CA GLU A 127 -18.46 -4.07 -22.43
C GLU A 127 -18.64 -5.52 -21.96
N ILE A 128 -17.86 -5.97 -20.97
CA ILE A 128 -17.80 -7.36 -20.51
C ILE A 128 -18.63 -7.59 -19.25
N PHE A 129 -18.69 -6.58 -18.36
CA PHE A 129 -19.32 -6.64 -17.05
C PHE A 129 -20.32 -5.49 -16.87
N PRO A 130 -21.52 -5.77 -16.33
CA PRO A 130 -22.51 -4.75 -16.04
C PRO A 130 -22.06 -3.79 -14.93
N LYS A 131 -22.12 -2.49 -15.21
CA LYS A 131 -21.66 -1.41 -14.32
C LYS A 131 -22.58 -1.11 -13.12
N TYR A 132 -23.86 -1.46 -13.21
CA TYR A 132 -24.88 -1.09 -12.21
C TYR A 132 -25.45 -2.31 -11.50
N GLY A 133 -25.83 -2.13 -10.23
CA GLY A 133 -26.41 -3.18 -9.40
C GLY A 133 -25.37 -3.98 -8.61
N SER A 134 -25.78 -5.10 -8.03
CA SER A 134 -24.92 -5.99 -7.26
C SER A 134 -25.14 -7.46 -7.66
N ILE A 135 -24.09 -8.27 -7.52
CA ILE A 135 -24.20 -9.72 -7.67
C ILE A 135 -25.05 -10.31 -6.52
N VAL A 136 -24.97 -9.70 -5.33
CA VAL A 136 -25.60 -10.21 -4.11
C VAL A 136 -27.12 -10.20 -4.19
N ASP A 137 -27.70 -9.19 -4.84
CA ASP A 137 -29.15 -9.05 -5.04
C ASP A 137 -29.59 -9.39 -6.47
N MET A 138 -28.67 -9.92 -7.30
CA MET A 138 -28.90 -10.25 -8.71
C MET A 138 -29.45 -9.08 -9.56
N SER A 139 -29.15 -7.84 -9.17
CA SER A 139 -29.65 -6.63 -9.86
C SER A 139 -28.75 -6.10 -10.97
N LEU A 140 -27.71 -6.86 -11.35
CA LEU A 140 -26.72 -6.44 -12.33
C LEU A 140 -27.32 -6.00 -13.67
N SER A 141 -26.93 -4.82 -14.15
CA SER A 141 -27.41 -4.21 -15.38
C SER A 141 -26.35 -3.35 -16.05
N TYR A 142 -26.30 -3.38 -17.38
CA TYR A 142 -25.50 -2.45 -18.19
C TYR A 142 -26.14 -1.05 -18.30
N LYS A 143 -27.43 -0.93 -17.96
CA LYS A 143 -28.18 0.34 -18.00
C LYS A 143 -28.48 0.82 -16.60
N LYS A 144 -28.24 2.11 -16.35
CA LYS A 144 -28.61 2.81 -15.10
C LYS A 144 -30.14 2.75 -14.95
N LYS A 145 -30.63 2.10 -13.90
CA LYS A 145 -32.07 1.91 -13.68
C LYS A 145 -32.62 3.05 -12.81
N TYR A 146 -32.77 4.22 -13.44
CA TYR A 146 -33.33 5.49 -12.93
C TYR A 146 -32.63 6.10 -11.68
N ASP A 147 -32.53 7.44 -11.67
CA ASP A 147 -32.17 8.26 -10.51
C ASP A 147 -33.32 8.34 -9.50
#